data_AF-I0Z9U6-F1
#
_entry.id   AF-I0Z9U6-F1
#
_cell.length_a   1.000
_cell.length_b   1.000
_cell.length_c   1.000
_cell.angle_alpha   90.00
_cell.angle_beta   90.00
_cell.angle_gamma   90.00
#
_symmetry.space_group_name_H-M   'P 1'
#
loop_
_entity.id
_entity.type
_entity.pdbx_description
1 polymer ?
#
loop_
_entity_poly.entity_id
_entity_poly.type
_entity_poly.pdbx_seq_one_letter_code
_entity_poly.pdbx_strand_id
1 'polypeptide(L)'
;MTAKDFLLFGYYGGLVYTGVKNYSKALNMFLYTLTAPTMVVNAITMAAYKRYVLVSLIHAGSFKGLPKYTAAAVTRSTKAECSPYQDFATAYSKSDEDLRKAVNSHQQAFADDGNTGLVKLALNARTMRAIQKLTQTYLTLSLADIAAQVGLGSAAEAEQHILRMIDGGQVFARIDEAAGMVRFLEDPERYDTARVVQRIDGQIQQSIAISGRLMDINQRISVDKGYLNKIGGKDRQNRMEDIGDFGAGPEQMAYQFNP
;
A
#
# COMPACT_ATOMS: atom_id res chain seq x y z
N MET A 1 11.54 -24.69 -6.09
CA MET A 1 10.79 -23.48 -6.46
C MET A 1 11.72 -22.58 -7.25
N THR A 2 11.45 -22.37 -8.53
CA THR A 2 12.23 -21.46 -9.38
C THR A 2 11.81 -20.00 -9.13
N ALA A 3 12.62 -19.04 -9.58
CA ALA A 3 12.26 -17.61 -9.47
C ALA A 3 10.93 -17.28 -10.18
N LYS A 4 10.63 -17.97 -11.29
CA LYS A 4 9.37 -17.84 -12.02
C LYS A 4 8.18 -18.34 -11.20
N ASP A 5 8.34 -19.47 -10.51
CA ASP A 5 7.27 -20.04 -9.67
C ASP A 5 6.89 -19.09 -8.53
N PHE A 6 7.87 -18.42 -7.93
CA PHE A 6 7.63 -17.41 -6.89
C PHE A 6 6.83 -16.21 -7.42
N LEU A 7 7.20 -15.70 -8.59
CA LEU A 7 6.50 -14.57 -9.23
C LEU A 7 5.07 -14.93 -9.65
N LEU A 8 4.87 -16.12 -10.21
CA LEU A 8 3.55 -16.62 -10.58
C LEU A 8 2.68 -16.85 -9.35
N PHE A 9 3.24 -17.40 -8.27
CA PHE A 9 2.53 -17.58 -7.02
C PHE A 9 2.00 -16.24 -6.48
N GLY A 10 2.84 -15.22 -6.40
CA GLY A 10 2.43 -13.88 -5.96
C GLY A 10 1.39 -13.25 -6.89
N TYR A 11 1.59 -13.36 -8.21
CA TYR A 11 0.68 -12.80 -9.20
C TYR A 11 -0.71 -13.47 -9.17
N TYR A 12 -0.78 -14.79 -9.24
CA TYR A 12 -2.06 -15.52 -9.20
C TYR A 12 -2.73 -15.41 -7.83
N GLY A 13 -1.96 -15.42 -6.74
CA GLY A 13 -2.48 -15.14 -5.40
C GLY A 13 -3.14 -13.76 -5.34
N GLY A 14 -2.51 -12.74 -5.91
CA GLY A 14 -3.07 -11.40 -6.04
C GLY A 14 -4.38 -11.38 -6.85
N LEU A 15 -4.46 -12.11 -7.96
CA LEU A 15 -5.69 -12.22 -8.77
C LEU A 15 -6.84 -12.88 -8.00
N VAL A 16 -6.58 -13.99 -7.31
CA VAL A 16 -7.60 -14.70 -6.52
C VAL A 16 -8.13 -13.81 -5.41
N TYR A 17 -7.26 -13.16 -4.63
CA TYR A 17 -7.69 -12.25 -3.58
C TYR A 17 -8.43 -11.02 -4.11
N THR A 18 -8.05 -10.53 -5.30
CA THR A 18 -8.79 -9.46 -5.97
C THR A 18 -10.20 -9.91 -6.37
N GLY A 19 -10.35 -11.14 -6.88
CA GLY A 19 -11.65 -11.74 -7.21
C GLY A 19 -12.55 -11.93 -6.00
N VAL A 20 -11.98 -12.32 -4.85
CA VAL A 20 -12.69 -12.46 -3.56
C VAL A 20 -12.92 -11.10 -2.87
N LYS A 21 -12.54 -9.98 -3.51
CA LYS A 21 -12.62 -8.61 -2.97
C LYS A 21 -11.85 -8.40 -1.66
N ASN A 22 -10.88 -9.27 -1.35
CA ASN A 22 -9.95 -9.08 -0.25
C ASN A 22 -8.73 -8.27 -0.71
N TYR A 23 -8.95 -6.97 -0.91
CA TYR A 23 -7.95 -6.08 -1.49
C TYR A 23 -6.69 -5.92 -0.62
N SER A 24 -6.82 -6.02 0.71
CA SER A 24 -5.67 -5.94 1.62
C SER A 24 -4.66 -7.06 1.38
N LYS A 25 -5.13 -8.32 1.31
CA LYS A 25 -4.27 -9.46 1.00
C LYS A 25 -3.78 -9.45 -0.45
N ALA A 26 -4.62 -8.99 -1.39
CA ALA A 26 -4.23 -8.87 -2.79
C ALA A 26 -3.03 -7.93 -2.97
N LEU A 27 -3.03 -6.78 -2.29
CA LEU A 27 -1.92 -5.82 -2.32
C LEU A 27 -0.63 -6.45 -1.82
N ASN A 28 -0.68 -7.19 -0.72
CA ASN A 28 0.50 -7.88 -0.18
C ASN A 28 1.07 -8.91 -1.18
N MET A 29 0.20 -9.67 -1.84
CA MET A 29 0.63 -10.66 -2.84
C MET A 29 1.24 -10.02 -4.09
N PHE A 30 0.64 -8.95 -4.60
CA PHE A 30 1.25 -8.18 -5.68
C PHE A 30 2.57 -7.54 -5.24
N LEU A 31 2.65 -7.06 -4.00
CA LEU A 31 3.88 -6.47 -3.46
C LEU A 31 5.02 -7.48 -3.40
N TYR A 32 4.77 -8.73 -2.99
CA TYR A 32 5.79 -9.79 -3.04
C TYR A 32 6.33 -10.04 -4.45
N THR A 33 5.47 -9.93 -5.45
CA THR A 33 5.88 -10.07 -6.86
C THR A 33 6.76 -8.90 -7.30
N LEU A 34 6.43 -7.68 -6.86
CA LEU A 34 7.14 -6.46 -7.24
C LEU A 34 8.48 -6.28 -6.52
N THR A 35 8.58 -6.74 -5.27
CA THR A 35 9.78 -6.59 -4.43
C THR A 35 10.75 -7.76 -4.55
N ALA A 36 10.38 -8.80 -5.31
CA ALA A 36 11.27 -9.89 -5.65
C ALA A 36 12.56 -9.34 -6.31
N PRO A 37 13.75 -9.72 -5.80
CA PRO A 37 15.01 -9.29 -6.39
C PRO A 37 15.09 -9.74 -7.85
N THR A 38 15.17 -8.78 -8.77
CA THR A 38 15.33 -9.06 -10.20
C THR A 38 16.30 -8.09 -10.86
N MET A 39 17.12 -8.61 -11.76
CA MET A 39 18.02 -7.81 -12.60
C MET A 39 17.34 -7.37 -13.90
N VAL A 40 16.38 -8.17 -14.39
CA VAL A 40 15.64 -7.93 -15.63
C VAL A 40 14.15 -7.91 -15.34
N VAL A 41 13.45 -6.95 -15.91
CA VAL A 41 11.99 -6.84 -15.75
C VAL A 41 11.30 -7.88 -16.61
N ASN A 42 10.26 -8.51 -16.07
CA ASN A 42 9.49 -9.53 -16.75
C ASN A 42 8.04 -9.08 -16.92
N ALA A 43 7.32 -9.68 -17.86
CA ALA A 43 5.93 -9.31 -18.12
C ALA A 43 5.01 -9.53 -16.90
N ILE A 44 5.35 -10.49 -16.03
CA ILE A 44 4.57 -10.81 -14.83
C ILE A 44 4.64 -9.65 -13.82
N THR A 45 5.83 -9.11 -13.54
CA THR A 45 5.99 -7.96 -12.63
C THR A 45 5.29 -6.72 -13.18
N MET A 46 5.29 -6.51 -14.49
CA MET A 46 4.58 -5.41 -15.12
C MET A 46 3.06 -5.56 -15.00
N ALA A 47 2.52 -6.74 -15.30
CA ALA A 47 1.10 -7.04 -15.12
C ALA A 47 0.65 -6.94 -13.65
N ALA A 48 1.53 -7.33 -12.71
CA ALA A 48 1.31 -7.18 -11.28
C ALA A 48 1.30 -5.70 -10.86
N TYR A 49 2.21 -4.88 -11.38
CA TYR A 49 2.27 -3.45 -11.07
C TYR A 49 1.00 -2.71 -11.47
N LYS A 50 0.54 -2.93 -12.70
CA LYS A 50 -0.70 -2.32 -13.24
C LYS A 50 -1.89 -2.59 -12.31
N ARG A 51 -2.04 -3.85 -11.87
CA ARG A 51 -3.11 -4.27 -10.94
C ARG A 51 -2.88 -3.77 -9.52
N TYR A 52 -1.65 -3.74 -9.05
CA TYR A 52 -1.29 -3.19 -7.73
C TYR A 52 -1.72 -1.72 -7.62
N VAL A 53 -1.46 -0.90 -8.65
CA VAL A 53 -1.91 0.49 -8.70
C VAL A 53 -3.43 0.56 -8.56
N LEU A 54 -4.19 -0.14 -9.41
CA LEU A 54 -5.66 -0.08 -9.36
C LEU A 54 -6.23 -0.58 -8.03
N VAL A 55 -5.74 -1.72 -7.53
CA VAL A 55 -6.20 -2.28 -6.26
C VAL A 55 -5.84 -1.35 -5.08
N SER A 56 -4.71 -0.64 -5.15
CA SER A 56 -4.32 0.31 -4.10
C SER A 56 -5.26 1.51 -4.07
N LEU A 57 -5.71 1.98 -5.24
CA LEU A 57 -6.69 3.06 -5.34
C LEU A 57 -8.06 2.61 -4.80
N ILE A 58 -8.48 1.39 -5.11
CA ILE A 58 -9.73 0.81 -4.58
C ILE A 58 -9.67 0.71 -3.05
N HIS A 59 -8.59 0.17 -2.49
CA HIS A 59 -8.50 -0.14 -1.06
C HIS A 59 -8.06 1.02 -0.16
N ALA A 60 -7.03 1.77 -0.56
CA ALA A 60 -6.45 2.85 0.23
C ALA A 60 -6.90 4.25 -0.25
N GLY A 61 -7.44 4.38 -1.46
CA GLY A 61 -7.85 5.67 -2.03
C GLY A 61 -6.69 6.55 -2.47
N SER A 62 -5.46 6.03 -2.43
CA SER A 62 -4.26 6.71 -2.87
C SER A 62 -3.19 5.68 -3.20
N PHE A 63 -2.30 6.03 -4.13
CA PHE A 63 -1.12 5.24 -4.46
C PHE A 63 0.11 5.84 -3.78
N LYS A 64 0.73 5.10 -2.85
CA LYS A 64 1.88 5.57 -2.05
C LYS A 64 3.25 5.26 -2.68
N GLY A 65 3.28 4.83 -3.94
CA GLY A 65 4.52 4.39 -4.59
C GLY A 65 4.96 3.00 -4.15
N LEU A 66 6.08 2.53 -4.73
CA LEU A 66 6.71 1.26 -4.37
C LEU A 66 7.68 1.45 -3.20
N PRO A 67 7.90 0.43 -2.35
CA PRO A 67 8.89 0.51 -1.27
C PRO A 67 10.31 0.75 -1.80
N LYS A 68 11.15 1.40 -0.98
CA LYS A 68 12.53 1.77 -1.34
C LYS A 68 13.43 0.57 -1.69
N TYR A 69 13.14 -0.60 -1.14
CA TYR A 69 13.90 -1.82 -1.38
C TYR A 69 13.48 -2.55 -2.67
N THR A 70 12.58 -1.97 -3.47
CA THR A 70 12.21 -2.52 -4.77
C THR A 70 13.37 -2.38 -5.76
N ALA A 71 13.59 -3.39 -6.60
CA ALA A 71 14.66 -3.36 -7.61
C ALA A 71 14.57 -2.11 -8.51
N ALA A 72 15.71 -1.45 -8.74
CA ALA A 72 15.77 -0.23 -9.53
C ALA A 72 15.29 -0.44 -10.98
N ALA A 73 15.57 -1.62 -11.55
CA ALA A 73 15.08 -2.02 -12.87
C ALA A 73 13.55 -1.96 -12.95
N VAL A 74 12.85 -2.50 -11.96
CA VAL A 74 11.38 -2.49 -11.88
C VAL A 74 10.86 -1.06 -11.75
N THR A 75 11.48 -0.24 -10.91
CA THR A 75 11.07 1.17 -10.73
C THR A 75 11.25 1.99 -12.01
N ARG A 76 12.29 1.72 -12.80
CA ARG A 76 12.54 2.41 -14.08
C ARG A 76 11.54 1.95 -15.16
N SER A 77 11.38 0.64 -15.36
CA SER A 77 10.49 0.11 -16.40
C SER A 77 9.01 0.41 -16.11
N THR A 78 8.58 0.37 -14.84
CA THR A 78 7.19 0.74 -14.49
C THR A 78 6.88 2.20 -14.78
N LYS A 79 7.85 3.12 -14.63
CA LYS A 79 7.69 4.51 -15.05
C LYS A 79 7.63 4.69 -16.56
N ALA A 80 8.38 3.89 -17.32
CA ALA A 80 8.42 4.02 -18.78
C ALA A 80 7.20 3.37 -19.47
N GLU A 81 6.79 2.18 -19.05
CA GLU A 81 5.81 1.35 -19.77
C GLU A 81 4.42 1.36 -19.15
N CYS A 82 4.28 1.75 -17.87
CA CYS A 82 2.98 1.80 -17.18
C CYS A 82 2.49 3.24 -16.94
N SER A 83 2.86 4.18 -17.83
CA SER A 83 2.40 5.58 -17.74
C SER A 83 0.87 5.73 -17.64
N PRO A 84 0.02 4.96 -18.37
CA PRO A 84 -1.44 5.13 -18.27
C PRO A 84 -1.99 4.89 -16.86
N TYR A 85 -1.37 3.98 -16.10
CA TYR A 85 -1.78 3.64 -14.73
C TYR A 85 -1.25 4.67 -13.73
N GLN A 86 -0.07 5.25 -13.97
CA GLN A 86 0.47 6.33 -13.14
C GLN A 86 -0.30 7.63 -13.33
N ASP A 87 -0.67 7.94 -14.57
CA ASP A 87 -1.50 9.09 -14.91
C ASP A 87 -2.89 8.94 -14.29
N PHE A 88 -3.48 7.76 -14.36
CA PHE A 88 -4.73 7.44 -13.66
C PHE A 88 -4.61 7.61 -12.14
N ALA A 89 -3.55 7.10 -11.51
CA ALA A 89 -3.33 7.26 -10.07
C ALA A 89 -3.12 8.73 -9.65
N THR A 90 -2.47 9.52 -10.52
CA THR A 90 -2.25 10.96 -10.30
C THR A 90 -3.56 11.73 -10.46
N ALA A 91 -4.33 11.45 -11.50
CA ALA A 91 -5.65 12.04 -11.74
C ALA A 91 -6.62 11.71 -10.59
N TYR A 92 -6.56 10.50 -10.04
CA TYR A 92 -7.37 10.06 -8.91
C TYR A 92 -7.23 10.96 -7.67
N SER A 93 -6.08 11.62 -7.50
CA SER A 93 -5.82 12.51 -6.37
C SER A 93 -6.28 13.96 -6.61
N LYS A 94 -6.56 14.36 -7.87
CA LYS A 94 -6.86 15.74 -8.27
C LYS A 94 -8.36 16.05 -8.26
N SER A 95 -9.06 15.68 -9.33
CA SER A 95 -10.47 16.02 -9.57
C SER A 95 -11.20 14.87 -10.28
N ASP A 96 -12.52 14.84 -10.19
CA ASP A 96 -13.33 13.83 -10.89
C ASP A 96 -13.28 14.02 -12.42
N GLU A 97 -13.20 15.27 -12.87
CA GLU A 97 -13.06 15.59 -14.30
C GLU A 97 -11.74 15.08 -14.88
N ASP A 98 -10.63 15.30 -14.19
CA ASP A 98 -9.32 14.79 -14.62
C ASP A 98 -9.30 13.27 -14.65
N LEU A 99 -9.98 12.63 -13.69
CA LEU A 99 -10.10 11.18 -13.63
C LEU A 99 -10.89 10.63 -14.82
N ARG A 100 -12.03 11.25 -15.17
CA ARG A 100 -12.81 10.89 -16.37
C ARG A 100 -11.99 11.08 -17.65
N LYS A 101 -11.26 12.20 -17.77
CA LYS A 101 -10.36 12.46 -18.91
C LYS A 101 -9.28 11.38 -19.01
N ALA A 102 -8.61 11.04 -17.90
CA ALA A 102 -7.56 10.01 -17.89
C ALA A 102 -8.10 8.63 -18.29
N VAL A 103 -9.31 8.27 -17.85
CA VAL A 103 -9.96 7.00 -18.24
C VAL A 103 -10.24 6.97 -19.74
N ASN A 104 -10.79 8.04 -20.29
CA ASN A 104 -11.15 8.11 -21.72
C ASN A 104 -9.90 8.11 -22.60
N SER A 105 -8.85 8.83 -22.22
CA SER A 105 -7.59 8.89 -22.97
C SER A 105 -6.86 7.55 -23.03
N HIS A 106 -7.00 6.70 -22.00
CA HIS A 106 -6.27 5.44 -21.88
C HIS A 106 -7.16 4.19 -21.95
N GLN A 107 -8.39 4.34 -22.46
CA GLN A 107 -9.38 3.27 -22.48
C GLN A 107 -8.88 2.01 -23.19
N GLN A 108 -8.21 2.17 -24.33
CA GLN A 108 -7.66 1.04 -25.10
C GLN A 108 -6.59 0.28 -24.29
N ALA A 109 -5.67 0.99 -23.64
CA ALA A 109 -4.63 0.37 -22.82
C ALA A 109 -5.22 -0.45 -21.66
N PHE A 110 -6.29 0.03 -21.03
CA PHE A 110 -6.98 -0.72 -19.97
C PHE A 110 -7.74 -1.94 -20.51
N ALA A 111 -8.28 -1.87 -21.72
CA ALA A 111 -8.97 -2.97 -22.38
C ALA A 111 -7.99 -4.07 -22.79
N ASP A 112 -6.87 -3.71 -23.41
CA ASP A 112 -5.82 -4.64 -23.85
C ASP A 112 -5.22 -5.42 -22.65
N ASP A 113 -5.10 -4.77 -21.49
CA ASP A 113 -4.61 -5.39 -20.25
C ASP A 113 -5.68 -6.20 -19.48
N GLY A 114 -6.95 -6.16 -19.93
CA GLY A 114 -8.09 -6.79 -19.25
C GLY A 114 -8.44 -6.18 -17.90
N ASN A 115 -8.09 -4.91 -17.67
CA ASN A 115 -8.23 -4.22 -16.39
C ASN A 115 -9.40 -3.24 -16.33
N THR A 116 -10.21 -3.14 -17.39
CA THR A 116 -11.37 -2.22 -17.47
C THR A 116 -12.33 -2.37 -16.29
N GLY A 117 -12.57 -3.59 -15.82
CA GLY A 117 -13.42 -3.84 -14.65
C GLY A 117 -12.86 -3.24 -13.36
N LEU A 118 -11.55 -3.34 -13.15
CA LEU A 118 -10.87 -2.76 -11.99
C LEU A 118 -10.87 -1.23 -12.05
N VAL A 119 -10.73 -0.65 -13.23
CA VAL A 119 -10.85 0.81 -13.41
C VAL A 119 -12.24 1.29 -13.03
N LYS A 120 -13.31 0.61 -13.49
CA LYS A 120 -14.69 0.93 -13.08
C LYS A 120 -14.91 0.79 -11.58
N LEU A 121 -14.33 -0.23 -10.95
CA LEU A 121 -14.37 -0.40 -9.49
C LEU A 121 -13.63 0.72 -8.77
N ALA A 122 -12.50 1.20 -9.30
CA ALA A 122 -11.78 2.33 -8.73
C ALA A 122 -12.59 3.64 -8.82
N LEU A 123 -13.28 3.89 -9.95
CA LEU A 123 -14.20 5.03 -10.08
C LEU A 123 -15.31 4.98 -9.03
N ASN A 124 -15.96 3.82 -8.87
CA ASN A 124 -16.99 3.65 -7.85
C ASN A 124 -16.41 3.86 -6.43
N ALA A 125 -15.23 3.30 -6.14
CA ALA A 125 -14.56 3.49 -4.85
C ALA A 125 -14.24 4.98 -4.56
N ARG A 126 -14.00 5.81 -5.58
CA ARG A 126 -13.82 7.26 -5.44
C ARG A 126 -15.10 7.93 -4.96
N THR A 127 -16.22 7.65 -5.63
CA THR A 127 -17.56 8.14 -5.26
C THR A 127 -17.92 7.73 -3.83
N MET A 128 -17.70 6.46 -3.49
CA MET A 128 -17.98 5.94 -2.14
C MET A 128 -17.15 6.65 -1.06
N ARG A 129 -15.87 6.93 -1.33
CA ARG A 129 -15.03 7.71 -0.40
C ARG A 129 -15.47 9.17 -0.28
N ALA A 130 -15.93 9.78 -1.36
CA ALA A 130 -16.48 11.12 -1.32
C ALA A 130 -17.70 11.17 -0.39
N ILE A 131 -18.62 10.20 -0.49
CA ILE A 131 -19.76 10.04 0.43
C ILE A 131 -19.28 9.80 1.86
N GLN A 132 -18.30 8.93 2.10
CA GLN A 132 -17.70 8.72 3.44
C GLN A 132 -17.11 10.00 4.03
N LYS A 133 -16.57 10.90 3.21
CA LYS A 133 -16.07 12.18 3.69
C LYS A 133 -17.20 13.10 4.16
N LEU A 134 -18.37 13.04 3.51
CA LEU A 134 -19.55 13.81 3.92
C LEU A 134 -20.08 13.37 5.29
N THR A 135 -19.96 12.10 5.64
CA THR A 135 -20.38 11.60 6.97
C THR A 135 -19.52 12.15 8.11
N GLN A 136 -18.35 12.70 7.81
CA GLN A 136 -17.47 13.35 8.81
C GLN A 136 -17.83 14.81 9.06
N THR A 137 -18.53 15.46 8.12
CA THR A 137 -18.84 16.90 8.18
C THR A 137 -20.32 17.18 8.39
N TYR A 138 -21.19 16.25 8.02
CA TYR A 138 -22.64 16.42 8.07
C TYR A 138 -23.29 15.33 8.93
N LEU A 139 -24.25 15.73 9.77
CA LEU A 139 -25.13 14.81 10.50
C LEU A 139 -26.34 14.41 9.64
N THR A 140 -26.91 15.37 8.91
CA THR A 140 -28.05 15.19 8.02
C THR A 140 -27.81 15.96 6.73
N LEU A 141 -28.04 15.33 5.58
CA LEU A 141 -27.85 15.95 4.27
C LEU A 141 -28.90 15.44 3.29
N SER A 142 -29.37 16.30 2.38
CA SER A 142 -30.36 15.88 1.37
C SER A 142 -29.72 14.98 0.32
N LEU A 143 -30.50 14.07 -0.28
CA LEU A 143 -30.02 13.21 -1.37
C LEU A 143 -29.59 14.05 -2.60
N ALA A 144 -30.23 15.19 -2.83
CA ALA A 144 -29.90 16.09 -3.93
C ALA A 144 -28.54 16.79 -3.70
N ASP A 145 -28.28 17.25 -2.47
CA ASP A 145 -27.00 17.88 -2.13
C ASP A 145 -25.84 16.88 -2.17
N ILE A 146 -26.08 15.64 -1.72
CA ILE A 146 -25.11 14.54 -1.84
C ILE A 146 -24.78 14.31 -3.33
N ALA A 147 -25.79 14.24 -4.18
CA ALA A 147 -25.59 14.06 -5.62
C ALA A 147 -24.77 15.20 -6.23
N ALA A 148 -25.11 16.46 -5.90
CA ALA A 148 -24.40 17.63 -6.41
C ALA A 148 -22.93 17.68 -5.95
N GLN A 149 -22.66 17.35 -4.68
CA GLN A 149 -21.32 17.45 -4.10
C GLN A 149 -20.39 16.30 -4.52
N VAL A 150 -20.96 15.13 -4.83
CA VAL A 150 -20.21 13.94 -5.29
C VAL A 150 -20.16 13.84 -6.82
N GLY A 151 -20.94 14.66 -7.53
CA GLY A 151 -20.99 14.67 -9.00
C GLY A 151 -21.81 13.53 -9.61
N LEU A 152 -22.85 13.09 -8.91
CA LEU A 152 -23.83 12.10 -9.38
C LEU A 152 -24.96 12.78 -10.16
N GLY A 153 -25.57 12.06 -11.09
CA GLY A 153 -26.57 12.63 -12.00
C GLY A 153 -27.95 12.82 -11.38
N SER A 154 -28.26 12.13 -10.28
CA SER A 154 -29.58 12.21 -9.64
C SER A 154 -29.55 11.85 -8.15
N ALA A 155 -30.59 12.28 -7.43
CA ALA A 155 -30.85 11.89 -6.04
C ALA A 155 -31.08 10.37 -5.90
N ALA A 156 -31.75 9.74 -6.87
CA ALA A 156 -31.97 8.29 -6.89
C ALA A 156 -30.66 7.49 -7.05
N GLU A 157 -29.73 7.99 -7.86
CA GLU A 157 -28.40 7.39 -7.98
C GLU A 157 -27.63 7.49 -6.66
N ALA A 158 -27.68 8.65 -5.98
CA ALA A 158 -27.09 8.82 -4.65
C ALA A 158 -27.69 7.84 -3.63
N GLU A 159 -29.01 7.68 -3.61
CA GLU A 159 -29.71 6.73 -2.76
C GLU A 159 -29.22 5.29 -2.98
N GLN A 160 -29.15 4.85 -4.24
CA GLN A 160 -28.66 3.50 -4.58
C GLN A 160 -27.19 3.29 -4.17
N HIS A 161 -26.35 4.33 -4.24
CA HIS A 161 -24.98 4.27 -3.76
C HIS A 161 -24.92 4.14 -2.23
N ILE A 162 -25.73 4.91 -1.51
CA ILE A 162 -25.78 4.89 -0.04
C ILE A 162 -26.32 3.55 0.47
N LEU A 163 -27.36 2.99 -0.14
CA LEU A 163 -27.88 1.66 0.21
C LEU A 163 -26.80 0.59 0.08
N ARG A 164 -26.06 0.57 -1.03
CA ARG A 164 -24.93 -0.35 -1.22
C ARG A 164 -23.81 -0.15 -0.19
N MET A 165 -23.61 1.08 0.29
CA MET A 165 -22.62 1.40 1.32
C MET A 165 -23.08 0.95 2.71
N ILE A 166 -24.38 1.04 3.01
CA ILE A 166 -24.98 0.54 4.25
C ILE A 166 -24.88 -0.99 4.28
N ASP A 167 -25.28 -1.68 3.20
CA ASP A 167 -25.19 -3.14 3.09
C ASP A 167 -23.74 -3.64 3.18
N GLY A 168 -22.80 -2.86 2.65
CA GLY A 168 -21.37 -3.12 2.74
C GLY A 168 -20.74 -2.81 4.11
N GLY A 169 -21.50 -2.26 5.06
CA GLY A 169 -20.99 -1.82 6.36
C GLY A 169 -19.96 -0.69 6.27
N GLN A 170 -20.00 0.10 5.20
CA GLN A 170 -19.02 1.16 4.92
C GLN A 170 -19.47 2.53 5.40
N VAL A 171 -20.79 2.73 5.55
CA VAL A 171 -21.42 3.93 6.11
C VAL A 171 -22.59 3.49 6.98
N PHE A 172 -22.70 4.09 8.16
CA PHE A 172 -23.88 3.96 9.00
C PHE A 172 -24.78 5.16 8.74
N ALA A 173 -25.89 4.93 8.05
CA ALA A 173 -26.84 5.99 7.73
C ALA A 173 -28.27 5.45 7.70
N ARG A 174 -29.23 6.34 7.91
CA ARG A 174 -30.66 6.06 7.74
C ARG A 174 -31.24 7.04 6.72
N ILE A 175 -31.97 6.50 5.76
CA ILE A 175 -32.63 7.27 4.71
C ILE A 175 -34.07 7.54 5.16
N ASP A 176 -34.50 8.79 5.06
CA ASP A 176 -35.89 9.21 5.23
C ASP A 176 -36.45 9.56 3.85
N GLU A 177 -37.17 8.61 3.25
CA GLU A 177 -37.77 8.76 1.92
C GLU A 177 -38.84 9.86 1.87
N ALA A 178 -39.54 10.13 2.99
CA ALA A 178 -40.57 11.16 3.04
C ALA A 178 -39.98 12.57 3.03
N ALA A 179 -38.82 12.75 3.67
CA ALA A 179 -38.10 14.03 3.70
C ALA A 179 -37.04 14.18 2.59
N GLY A 180 -36.65 13.09 1.91
CA GLY A 180 -35.55 13.09 0.95
C GLY A 180 -34.17 13.32 1.60
N MET A 181 -34.04 12.98 2.88
CA MET A 181 -32.87 13.28 3.70
C MET A 181 -32.15 12.00 4.15
N VAL A 182 -30.83 12.09 4.26
CA VAL A 182 -29.98 11.03 4.80
C VAL A 182 -29.42 11.51 6.13
N ARG A 183 -29.68 10.74 7.18
CA ARG A 183 -29.09 10.94 8.50
C ARG A 183 -27.92 10.01 8.68
N PHE A 184 -26.72 10.56 8.79
CA PHE A 184 -25.52 9.82 9.12
C PHE A 184 -25.52 9.51 10.61
N LEU A 185 -25.18 8.27 10.94
CA LEU A 185 -25.08 7.75 12.30
C LEU A 185 -23.61 7.49 12.62
N GLU A 186 -23.25 7.59 13.90
CA GLU A 186 -21.95 7.14 14.36
C GLU A 186 -21.86 5.61 14.36
N ASP A 187 -20.63 5.09 14.30
CA ASP A 187 -20.38 3.67 14.38
C ASP A 187 -20.98 3.10 15.68
N PRO A 188 -21.87 2.09 15.60
CA PRO A 188 -22.49 1.51 16.78
C PRO A 188 -21.51 0.77 17.70
N GLU A 189 -20.27 0.50 17.28
CA GLU A 189 -19.27 -0.20 18.09
C GLU A 189 -18.71 0.68 19.22
N ARG A 190 -19.17 0.42 20.46
CA ARG A 190 -18.75 1.14 21.68
C ARG A 190 -17.50 0.58 22.37
N TYR A 191 -16.86 -0.43 21.77
CA TYR A 191 -15.66 -1.10 22.30
C TYR A 191 -15.81 -1.74 23.70
N ASP A 192 -17.04 -1.90 24.19
CA ASP A 192 -17.36 -2.41 25.53
C ASP A 192 -17.72 -3.91 25.55
N THR A 193 -17.83 -4.53 24.37
CA THR A 193 -18.34 -5.88 24.21
C THR A 193 -17.22 -6.92 24.36
N ALA A 194 -17.52 -8.08 24.96
CA ALA A 194 -16.58 -9.20 25.11
C ALA A 194 -15.91 -9.64 23.80
N ARG A 195 -16.57 -9.43 22.65
CA ARG A 195 -16.00 -9.65 21.30
C ARG A 195 -14.76 -8.80 21.02
N VAL A 196 -14.75 -7.54 21.50
CA VAL A 196 -13.61 -6.63 21.34
C VAL A 196 -12.45 -7.08 22.20
N VAL A 197 -12.72 -7.50 23.44
CA VAL A 197 -11.70 -8.09 24.32
C VAL A 197 -11.09 -9.34 23.69
N GLN A 198 -11.90 -10.25 23.13
CA GLN A 198 -11.41 -11.43 22.42
C GLN A 198 -10.58 -11.07 21.18
N ARG A 199 -10.97 -10.03 20.43
CA ARG A 199 -10.21 -9.55 19.28
C ARG A 199 -8.84 -9.00 19.70
N ILE A 200 -8.80 -8.24 20.80
CA ILE A 200 -7.56 -7.69 21.36
C ILE A 200 -6.66 -8.83 21.84
N ASP A 201 -7.19 -9.79 22.60
CA ASP A 201 -6.44 -10.97 23.05
C ASP A 201 -5.88 -11.75 21.85
N GLY A 202 -6.68 -11.99 20.81
CA GLY A 202 -6.22 -12.61 19.57
C GLY A 202 -5.07 -11.85 18.88
N GLN A 203 -5.10 -10.51 18.88
CA GLN A 203 -4.00 -9.69 18.37
C GLN A 203 -2.75 -9.77 19.25
N ILE A 204 -2.91 -9.83 20.58
CA ILE A 204 -1.81 -10.02 21.53
C ILE A 204 -1.15 -11.38 21.28
N GLN A 205 -1.92 -12.45 21.13
CA GLN A 205 -1.41 -13.79 20.83
C GLN A 205 -0.65 -13.84 19.51
N GLN A 206 -1.15 -13.16 18.46
CA GLN A 206 -0.42 -13.04 17.20
C GLN A 206 0.91 -12.29 17.36
N SER A 207 0.93 -11.22 18.15
CA SER A 207 2.15 -10.47 18.45
C SER A 207 3.18 -11.33 19.19
N ILE A 208 2.74 -12.10 20.20
CA ILE A 208 3.58 -13.05 20.94
C ILE A 208 4.14 -14.12 19.99
N ALA A 209 3.32 -14.67 19.10
CA ALA A 209 3.75 -15.69 18.13
C ALA A 209 4.80 -15.16 17.14
N ILE A 210 4.62 -13.92 16.65
CA ILE A 210 5.60 -13.27 15.78
C ILE A 210 6.90 -12.98 16.55
N SER A 211 6.81 -12.52 17.80
CA SER A 211 7.96 -12.29 18.68
C SER A 211 8.75 -13.58 18.92
N GLY A 212 8.08 -14.69 19.19
CA GLY A 212 8.72 -16.01 19.33
C GLY A 212 9.46 -16.43 18.06
N ARG A 213 8.83 -16.30 16.88
CA ARG A 213 9.50 -16.57 15.59
C ARG A 213 10.71 -15.66 15.36
N LEU A 214 10.62 -14.40 15.75
CA LEU A 214 11.73 -13.45 15.64
C LEU A 214 12.89 -13.85 16.56
N MET A 215 12.61 -14.28 17.79
CA MET A 215 13.62 -14.80 18.72
C MET A 215 14.31 -16.05 18.15
N ASP A 216 13.54 -16.99 17.59
CA ASP A 216 14.09 -18.19 16.94
C ASP A 216 15.01 -17.83 15.77
N ILE A 217 14.59 -16.89 14.92
CA ILE A 217 15.42 -16.40 13.81
C ILE A 217 16.68 -15.72 14.35
N ASN A 218 16.58 -14.88 15.38
CA ASN A 218 17.70 -14.18 15.98
C ASN A 218 18.72 -15.15 16.60
N GLN A 219 18.25 -16.21 17.27
CA GLN A 219 19.10 -17.26 17.82
C GLN A 219 19.82 -18.01 16.69
N ARG A 220 19.12 -18.36 15.61
CA ARG A 220 19.73 -19.02 14.43
C ARG A 220 20.81 -18.15 13.77
N ILE A 221 20.57 -16.85 13.65
CA ILE A 221 21.55 -15.90 13.10
C ILE A 221 22.76 -15.78 14.04
N SER A 222 22.54 -15.77 15.35
CA SER A 222 23.61 -15.62 16.36
C SER A 222 24.58 -16.80 16.38
N VAL A 223 24.12 -18.00 16.01
CA VAL A 223 24.99 -19.18 15.88
C VAL A 223 25.53 -19.41 14.46
N ASP A 224 25.14 -18.57 13.49
CA ASP A 224 25.58 -18.70 12.11
C ASP A 224 27.06 -18.31 11.97
N LYS A 225 27.86 -19.22 11.40
CA LYS A 225 29.31 -19.02 11.25
C LYS A 225 29.65 -17.84 10.33
N GLY A 226 28.83 -17.59 9.30
CA GLY A 226 29.01 -16.46 8.39
C GLY A 226 28.78 -15.12 9.10
N TYR A 227 27.75 -15.05 9.94
CA TYR A 227 27.48 -13.89 10.78
C TYR A 227 28.58 -13.64 11.82
N LEU A 228 28.98 -14.69 12.57
CA LEU A 228 30.04 -14.60 13.58
C LEU A 228 31.40 -14.18 12.99
N ASN A 229 31.77 -14.71 11.81
CA ASN A 229 32.99 -14.31 11.12
C ASN A 229 32.96 -12.84 10.67
N LYS A 230 31.79 -12.32 10.27
CA LYS A 230 31.64 -10.92 9.83
C LYS A 230 31.68 -9.94 11.00
N ILE A 231 31.12 -10.31 12.15
CA ILE A 231 31.24 -9.52 13.39
C ILE A 231 32.66 -9.58 13.92
N GLY A 232 33.24 -10.78 14.07
CA GLY A 232 34.62 -10.94 14.53
C GLY A 232 35.65 -10.29 13.60
N GLY A 233 35.36 -10.22 12.30
CA GLY A 233 36.15 -9.46 11.32
C GLY A 233 36.08 -7.95 11.51
N LYS A 234 34.89 -7.40 11.77
CA LYS A 234 34.72 -5.98 12.14
C LYS A 234 35.38 -5.63 13.47
N ASP A 235 35.28 -6.50 14.47
CA ASP A 235 35.93 -6.29 15.78
C ASP A 235 37.46 -6.39 15.73
N ARG A 236 38.01 -7.08 14.72
CA ARG A 236 39.45 -7.10 14.42
C ARG A 236 39.88 -5.88 13.62
N GLN A 237 39.06 -5.43 12.67
CA GLN A 237 39.33 -4.25 11.86
C GLN A 237 39.25 -2.95 12.68
N ASN A 238 38.23 -2.79 13.54
CA ASN A 238 38.14 -1.68 14.48
C ASN A 238 39.34 -1.65 15.46
N ARG A 239 39.82 -2.83 15.91
CA ARG A 239 41.02 -2.92 16.75
C ARG A 239 42.32 -2.57 16.02
N MET A 240 42.39 -2.74 14.69
CA MET A 240 43.55 -2.33 13.90
C MET A 240 43.52 -0.82 13.59
N GLU A 241 42.34 -0.23 13.39
CA GLU A 241 42.17 1.21 13.20
C GLU A 241 42.54 2.01 14.46
N ASP A 242 42.17 1.52 15.66
CA ASP A 242 42.60 2.12 16.95
C ASP A 242 44.12 2.04 17.21
N ILE A 243 44.81 1.06 16.62
CA ILE A 243 46.28 0.91 16.76
C ILE A 243 47.03 1.82 15.77
N GLY A 244 46.40 2.20 14.65
CA GLY A 244 46.98 3.09 13.64
C GLY A 244 47.05 4.57 14.05
N ASP A 245 46.22 5.01 15.00
CA ASP A 245 46.15 6.40 15.46
C ASP A 245 47.20 6.74 16.54
N PHE A 246 47.87 5.73 17.11
CA PHE A 246 48.95 5.92 18.10
C PHE A 246 50.37 5.98 17.48
N GLY A 247 50.48 6.06 16.14
CA GLY A 247 51.74 5.98 15.39
C GLY A 247 52.43 7.30 15.02
N ALA A 248 51.92 8.47 15.40
CA ALA A 248 52.55 9.77 15.15
C ALA A 248 53.19 10.34 16.43
N GLY A 249 54.39 9.86 16.76
CA GLY A 249 55.27 10.45 17.78
C GLY A 249 56.08 11.65 17.24
N PRO A 250 56.53 12.56 18.12
CA PRO A 250 56.66 14.00 17.85
C PRO A 250 57.91 14.39 17.02
N GLU A 251 57.76 15.51 16.31
CA GLU A 251 58.81 16.27 15.62
C GLU A 251 60.07 16.44 16.49
N GLN A 252 61.21 15.95 15.99
CA GLN A 252 62.52 16.31 16.53
C GLN A 252 62.82 17.77 16.17
N MET A 253 62.65 18.69 17.12
CA MET A 253 63.21 20.05 17.03
C MET A 253 64.75 19.98 17.05
N ALA A 254 65.36 20.11 15.88
CA ALA A 254 66.79 20.37 15.77
C ALA A 254 67.05 21.87 16.07
N TYR A 255 67.63 22.15 17.24
CA TYR A 255 68.24 23.45 17.53
C TYR A 255 69.53 23.61 16.72
N GLN A 256 69.52 24.54 15.76
CA GLN A 256 70.74 25.06 15.13
C GLN A 256 71.15 26.36 15.85
N PHE A 257 72.26 26.29 16.59
CA PHE A 257 73.02 27.46 17.01
C PHE A 257 73.87 27.95 15.83
N ASN A 258 73.88 29.26 15.58
CA ASN A 258 74.87 29.91 14.73
C ASN A 258 75.54 31.03 15.58
N PRO A 259 76.86 31.26 15.45
CA PRO A 259 77.60 32.23 16.27
C PRO A 259 77.22 33.68 15.97
#